data_AF-A0A6M4P9G2-F1
#
_entry.id   AF-A0A6M4P9G2-F1
#
_cell.length_a   1.000
_cell.length_b   1.000
_cell.length_c   1.000
_cell.angle_alpha   90.00
_cell.angle_beta   90.00
_cell.angle_gamma   90.00
#
_symmetry.space_group_name_H-M   'P 1'
#
loop_
_entity.id
_entity.type
_entity.pdbx_description
1 polymer ?
#
loop_
_entity_poly.entity_id
_entity_poly.type
_entity_poly.pdbx_seq_one_letter_code
_entity_poly.pdbx_strand_id
1 'polypeptide(L)' 'MHKITIDDLVNELDNALQLASECQKPSAMIAATMSKARLLGLDKGVTDDNEVQPINIIVRSVDARKYADTAIN' A
#
# COMPACT_ATOMS: atom_id res chain seq x y z
N MET A 1 -16.74 16.97 -9.37
CA MET A 1 -15.87 15.94 -8.76
C MET A 1 -14.44 16.45 -8.83
N HIS A 2 -13.86 16.86 -7.70
CA HIS A 2 -12.48 17.36 -7.67
C HIS A 2 -11.55 16.16 -7.71
N LYS A 3 -10.73 16.06 -8.75
CA LYS A 3 -9.71 15.01 -8.86
C LYS A 3 -8.48 15.48 -8.10
N ILE A 4 -8.33 15.05 -6.86
CA ILE A 4 -7.11 15.25 -6.08
C ILE A 4 -6.02 14.36 -6.67
N THR A 5 -4.86 14.96 -6.94
CA THR A 5 -3.66 14.25 -7.40
C THR A 5 -2.73 13.93 -6.24
N ILE A 6 -1.73 13.07 -6.47
CA ILE A 6 -0.70 12.79 -5.46
C ILE A 6 0.10 14.07 -5.14
N ASP A 7 0.34 14.92 -6.14
CA ASP A 7 1.04 16.19 -5.96
C ASP A 7 0.25 17.15 -5.06
N ASP A 8 -1.08 17.20 -5.21
CA ASP A 8 -1.94 18.01 -4.34
C ASP A 8 -1.84 17.55 -2.88
N LEU A 9 -1.83 16.22 -2.64
CA LEU A 9 -1.67 15.64 -1.31
C LEU A 9 -0.29 15.95 -0.72
N VAL A 10 0.77 15.91 -1.53
CA VAL A 10 2.13 16.24 -1.09
C VAL A 10 2.23 17.72 -0.70
N ASN A 11 1.62 18.61 -1.49
CA ASN A 11 1.59 20.05 -1.22
C ASN A 11 0.83 20.37 0.09
N GLU A 12 -0.32 19.75 0.32
CA GLU A 12 -1.04 19.90 1.60
C GLU A 12 -0.21 19.41 2.80
N LEU A 13 0.52 18.31 2.62
CA LEU A 13 1.38 17.76 3.64
C LEU A 13 2.57 18.67 3.97
N ASP A 14 3.15 19.32 2.97
CA ASP A 14 4.24 20.29 3.15
C ASP A 14 3.77 21.54 3.91
N ASN A 15 2.56 22.02 3.61
CA ASN A 15 1.93 23.09 4.39
C ASN A 15 1.72 22.67 5.85
N ALA A 16 1.25 21.44 6.09
CA ALA A 16 1.08 20.91 7.44
C ALA A 16 2.43 20.78 8.19
N LEU A 17 3.50 20.42 7.48
CA LEU A 17 4.84 20.30 8.05
C LEU A 17 5.42 21.68 8.44
N GLN A 18 5.19 22.70 7.61
CA GLN A 18 5.54 24.08 7.93
C GLN A 18 4.82 24.57 9.19
N LEU A 19 3.50 24.34 9.28
CA LEU A 19 2.69 24.68 10.45
C LEU A 19 3.15 23.93 11.72
N ALA A 20 3.50 22.64 11.59
CA ALA A 20 4.03 21.85 12.68
C ALA A 20 5.40 22.34 13.17
N SER A 21 6.24 22.84 12.25
CA SER A 21 7.53 23.45 12.57
C SER A 21 7.35 24.76 13.34
N GLU A 22 6.44 25.63 12.88
CA GLU A 22 6.09 26.89 13.56
C GLU A 22 5.54 26.64 14.97
N CYS A 23 4.72 25.60 15.13
CA CYS A 23 4.13 25.21 16.42
C CYS A 23 5.06 24.38 17.32
N GLN A 24 6.31 24.13 16.90
CA GLN A 24 7.28 23.27 17.60
C GLN A 24 6.69 21.90 17.99
N LYS A 25 5.99 21.25 17.06
CA LYS A 25 5.39 19.91 17.24
C LYS A 25 6.23 18.84 16.52
N PRO A 26 7.32 18.34 17.12
CA PRO A 26 8.21 17.39 16.47
C PRO A 26 7.52 16.08 16.09
N SER A 27 6.56 15.59 16.89
CA SER A 27 5.81 14.37 16.57
C SER A 27 4.95 14.52 15.31
N ALA A 28 4.38 15.72 15.07
CA ALA A 28 3.60 16.00 13.88
C ALA A 28 4.50 16.12 12.63
N MET A 29 5.68 16.73 12.78
CA MET A 29 6.68 16.77 11.70
C MET A 29 7.15 15.38 11.29
N ILE A 30 7.40 14.48 12.26
CA ILE A 30 7.81 13.09 11.97
C ILE A 30 6.68 12.36 11.24
N ALA A 31 5.43 12.50 11.72
CA ALA A 31 4.28 11.88 11.09
C ALA A 31 4.11 12.35 9.63
N ALA A 32 4.21 13.66 9.37
CA ALA A 32 4.16 14.24 8.03
C ALA A 32 5.32 13.75 7.14
N THR A 33 6.54 13.71 7.67
CA THR A 33 7.71 13.20 6.92
C THR A 33 7.50 11.73 6.50
N MET A 34 7.01 10.89 7.43
CA MET A 34 6.77 9.48 7.16
C MET A 34 5.62 9.26 6.18
N SER A 35 4.54 10.04 6.28
CA SER A 35 3.44 9.95 5.30
C SER A 35 3.87 10.43 3.91
N LYS A 36 4.73 11.45 3.80
CA LYS A 36 5.33 11.87 2.52
C LYS A 36 6.18 10.74 1.92
N ALA A 37 7.05 10.12 2.72
CA ALA A 37 7.86 8.98 2.30
C ALA A 37 6.98 7.83 1.78
N ARG A 38 5.85 7.56 2.44
CA ARG A 38 4.90 6.53 2.04
C ARG A 38 4.18 6.84 0.72
N LEU A 39 3.76 8.09 0.50
CA LEU A 39 3.16 8.53 -0.76
C LEU A 39 4.13 8.41 -1.94
N LEU A 40 5.41 8.71 -1.70
CA LEU A 40 6.48 8.59 -2.70
C LEU A 40 7.01 7.15 -2.86
N GLY A 41 6.50 6.20 -2.09
CA GLY A 41 6.94 4.80 -2.14
C GLY A 41 8.29 4.51 -1.46
N LEU A 42 8.88 5.49 -0.77
CA LEU A 42 10.17 5.35 -0.08
C LEU A 42 10.11 4.41 1.14
N ASP A 43 8.91 4.11 1.64
CA ASP A 43 8.66 3.14 2.72
C ASP A 43 8.81 1.68 2.26
N LYS A 44 8.60 1.40 0.97
CA LYS A 44 8.48 0.02 0.47
C LYS A 44 9.80 -0.73 0.29
N GLY A 45 10.92 -0.16 0.75
CA GLY A 45 12.26 -0.65 0.44
C GLY A 45 12.60 -0.44 -1.04
N VAL A 46 13.82 -0.81 -1.44
CA VAL A 46 14.16 -0.90 -2.87
C VAL A 46 13.37 -2.08 -3.44
N THR A 47 12.15 -1.85 -3.91
CA THR A 47 11.53 -2.75 -4.88
C THR A 47 12.25 -2.51 -6.19
N ASP A 48 13.41 -3.14 -6.34
CA ASP A 48 13.94 -3.38 -7.67
C ASP A 48 12.87 -4.26 -8.33
N ASP A 49 12.11 -3.74 -9.29
CA ASP A 49 11.14 -4.54 -10.06
C ASP A 49 11.85 -5.68 -10.83
N ASN A 50 13.19 -5.72 -10.77
CA ASN A 50 14.05 -6.80 -11.24
C ASN A 50 14.33 -7.90 -10.20
N GLU A 51 13.85 -7.78 -8.95
CA GLU A 51 13.95 -8.89 -7.99
C GLU A 51 13.04 -10.03 -8.44
N VAL A 52 13.67 -11.17 -8.74
CA VAL A 52 12.97 -12.41 -9.11
C VAL A 52 12.14 -12.88 -7.92
N GLN A 53 10.83 -12.61 -7.97
CA GLN A 53 9.89 -13.11 -6.96
C GLN A 53 9.53 -14.57 -7.26
N PRO A 54 9.51 -15.46 -6.25
CA PRO A 54 9.11 -16.85 -6.44
C PRO A 54 7.63 -16.95 -6.83
N ILE A 55 7.35 -17.72 -7.88
CA ILE A 55 5.98 -17.99 -8.33
C ILE A 55 5.35 -19.05 -7.42
N ASN A 56 4.24 -18.70 -6.76
CA ASN A 56 3.46 -19.64 -5.97
C ASN A 56 2.46 -20.40 -6.86
N ILE A 57 2.67 -21.71 -7.01
CA ILE A 57 1.73 -22.62 -7.69
C ILE A 57 0.96 -23.42 -6.64
N ILE A 58 -0.37 -23.31 -6.63
CA ILE A 58 -1.25 -24.12 -5.78
C ILE A 58 -1.92 -25.19 -6.63
N VAL A 59 -1.52 -26.44 -6.46
CA VAL A 59 -2.19 -27.59 -7.10
C VAL A 59 -3.22 -28.15 -6.13
N ARG A 60 -4.51 -28.06 -6.50
CA ARG A 60 -5.59 -28.75 -5.80
C ARG A 60 -6.04 -29.97 -6.60
N SER A 61 -5.75 -31.15 -6.10
CA SER A 61 -6.41 -32.39 -6.54
C SER A 61 -7.72 -32.57 -5.78
N VAL A 62 -8.81 -32.84 -6.49
CA VAL A 62 -10.12 -33.21 -5.90
C VAL A 62 -10.41 -34.68 -6.20
N ASP A 63 -10.98 -35.41 -5.24
CA ASP A 63 -11.48 -36.78 -5.47
C ASP A 63 -12.81 -36.72 -6.22
N ALA A 64 -12.87 -37.35 -7.40
CA ALA A 64 -14.07 -37.40 -8.22
C ALA A 64 -15.26 -38.11 -7.52
N ARG A 65 -14.99 -38.99 -6.55
CA ARG A 65 -16.04 -39.68 -5.78
C ARG A 65 -16.86 -38.74 -4.91
N LYS A 66 -16.32 -37.56 -4.56
CA LYS A 66 -17.03 -36.55 -3.76
C LYS A 66 -18.17 -35.86 -4.52
N TYR A 67 -18.21 -35.97 -5.85
CA TYR A 67 -19.23 -35.34 -6.69
C TYR A 67 -20.27 -36.35 -7.23
N ALA A 68 -20.12 -37.64 -6.95
CA ALA A 68 -21.05 -38.68 -7.41
C ALA A 68 -22.41 -38.65 -6.67
N ASP A 69 -22.47 -38.06 -5.47
CA ASP A 69 -23.69 -38.02 -4.64
C ASP A 69 -24.57 -36.78 -4.85
N THR A 70 -24.18 -35.82 -5.68
CA THR A 70 -24.98 -34.59 -5.92
C THR A 70 -25.77 -34.63 -7.24
N ALA A 71 -25.70 -35.73 -8.01
CA ALA A 71 -26.41 -35.89 -9.28
C ALA A 71 -27.72 -36.70 -9.18
N ILE A 72 -28.20 -36.99 -7.97
CA ILE A 72 -29.46 -37.68 -7.72
C ILE A 72 -30.40 -36.79 -6.90
N ASN A 73 -31.02 -35.83 -7.58
CA ASN A 73 -32.34 -35.28 -7.27
C ASN A 73 -32.97 -34.75 -8.55
#